data_AF-A0A933PV86-F1
#
_entry.id   AF-A0A933PV86-F1
#
_cell.length_a   1.000
_cell.length_b   1.000
_cell.length_c   1.000
_cell.angle_alpha   90.00
_cell.angle_beta   90.00
_cell.angle_gamma   90.00
#
_symmetry.space_group_name_H-M   'P 1'
#
loop_
_entity.id
_entity.type
_entity.pdbx_description
1 polymer ?
#
loop_
_entity_poly.entity_id
_entity_poly.type
_entity_poly.pdbx_seq_one_letter_code
_entity_poly.pdbx_strand_id
1 'polypeptide(L)' 'MGNIKPEDYSYYVINIVDETEDAFKAIIPKFPNLHVYGDNPKELNDGVIATIEFELERLKKAD' A
#
# COMPACT_ATOMS: atom_id res chain seq x y z
N MET A 1 -5.77 -11.85 -20.02
CA MET A 1 -4.94 -10.92 -19.23
C MET A 1 -4.67 -11.60 -17.89
N GLY A 2 -3.42 -11.69 -17.45
CA GLY A 2 -3.07 -12.40 -16.21
C GLY A 2 -3.79 -11.80 -15.01
N ASN A 3 -4.29 -12.65 -14.11
CA ASN A 3 -4.87 -12.21 -12.84
C ASN A 3 -3.74 -11.68 -11.95
N ILE A 4 -3.46 -10.37 -12.00
CA ILE A 4 -2.50 -9.73 -11.11
C ILE A 4 -3.11 -9.69 -9.72
N LYS A 5 -2.42 -10.26 -8.74
CA LYS A 5 -2.81 -10.25 -7.33
C LYS A 5 -2.21 -9.04 -6.61
N PRO A 6 -2.81 -8.59 -5.50
CA PRO A 6 -2.24 -7.53 -4.66
C PRO A 6 -0.81 -7.82 -4.19
N GLU A 7 -0.53 -9.10 -3.90
CA GLU A 7 0.78 -9.62 -3.48
C GLU A 7 1.86 -9.49 -4.57
N ASP A 8 1.49 -9.32 -5.84
CA ASP A 8 2.43 -9.19 -6.95
C ASP A 8 3.01 -7.78 -7.07
N TYR A 9 2.51 -6.82 -6.27
CA TYR A 9 2.95 -5.43 -6.31
C TYR A 9 4.10 -5.18 -5.34
N SER A 10 5.21 -4.67 -5.87
CA SER A 10 6.29 -4.14 -5.05
C SER A 10 5.94 -2.78 -4.48
N TYR A 11 6.36 -2.52 -3.24
CA TYR A 11 6.26 -1.21 -2.60
C TYR A 11 7.52 -0.92 -1.78
N TYR A 12 7.79 0.37 -1.58
CA TYR A 12 8.88 0.84 -0.73
C TYR A 12 8.34 1.19 0.65
N VAL A 13 9.10 0.86 1.69
CA VAL A 13 8.79 1.26 3.07
C VAL A 13 9.70 2.40 3.48
N ILE A 14 9.10 3.46 4.00
CA ILE A 14 9.77 4.59 4.61
C ILE A 14 9.46 4.52 6.10
N ASN A 15 10.50 4.48 6.92
CA ASN A 15 10.35 4.65 8.37
C ASN A 15 10.22 6.14 8.68
N ILE A 16 9.14 6.52 9.35
CA ILE A 16 8.85 7.87 9.80
C ILE A 16 9.04 7.85 11.31
N VAL A 17 10.19 8.35 11.74
CA VAL A 17 10.52 8.53 13.16
C VAL A 17 10.41 10.02 13.44
N ASP A 18 9.46 10.42 14.28
CA ASP A 18 9.36 11.77 14.83
C ASP A 18 9.47 11.72 16.36
N GLU A 19 9.66 12.87 17.02
CA GLU A 19 9.84 12.95 18.48
C GLU A 19 8.66 12.36 19.27
N THR A 20 7.50 12.19 18.64
CA THR A 20 6.26 11.75 19.28
C THR A 20 5.77 10.37 18.86
N GLU A 21 6.11 9.87 17.66
CA GLU A 21 5.57 8.62 17.11
C GLU A 21 6.56 7.92 16.16
N ASP A 22 6.63 6.59 16.26
CA ASP A 22 7.27 5.71 15.28
C ASP A 22 6.18 5.15 14.35
N ALA A 23 6.21 5.52 13.08
CA ALA A 23 5.26 5.05 12.08
C ALA A 23 5.96 4.61 10.80
N PHE A 24 5.31 3.75 10.03
CA PHE A 24 5.79 3.33 8.71
C PHE A 24 4.88 3.87 7.63
N LYS A 25 5.46 4.24 6.49
CA LYS A 25 4.75 4.63 5.28
C LYS A 25 5.15 3.72 4.12
N ALA A 26 4.18 3.31 3.32
CA ALA A 26 4.40 2.59 2.07
C ALA A 26 4.13 3.49 0.86
N ILE A 27 4.99 3.37 -0.14
CA ILE A 27 4.83 3.98 -1.47
C ILE A 27 4.74 2.86 -2.51
N ILE A 28 3.64 2.80 -3.23
CA ILE A 28 3.38 1.78 -4.25
C ILE A 28 3.63 2.42 -5.63
N PRO A 29 4.71 2.10 -6.36
CA PRO A 29 5.07 2.80 -7.60
C PRO A 29 4.01 2.75 -8.70
N LYS A 30 3.23 1.65 -8.75
CA LYS A 30 2.09 1.54 -9.68
C LYS A 30 1.00 2.57 -9.38
N PHE A 31 0.84 2.92 -8.10
CA PHE A 31 -0.20 3.82 -7.59
C PHE A 31 0.45 4.93 -6.77
N PRO A 32 1.18 5.87 -7.40
CA PRO A 32 2.01 6.85 -6.70
C PRO A 32 1.20 7.83 -5.83
N ASN A 33 -0.11 7.93 -6.08
CA ASN A 33 -1.02 8.76 -5.29
C ASN A 33 -1.56 8.04 -4.04
N LEU A 34 -1.30 6.74 -3.89
CA LEU A 34 -1.71 5.97 -2.72
C LEU A 34 -0.60 5.98 -1.68
N HIS A 35 -0.95 6.46 -0.49
CA HIS A 35 -0.08 6.45 0.68
C HIS A 35 -0.75 5.62 1.76
N VAL A 36 -0.02 4.62 2.25
CA VAL A 36 -0.48 3.74 3.33
C VAL A 36 0.44 3.94 4.53
N TYR A 37 -0.15 3.99 5.71
CA TYR A 37 0.57 4.16 6.98
C TYR A 37 0.24 2.99 7.91
N GLY A 38 1.14 2.67 8.83
CA GLY A 38 0.91 1.69 9.90
C GLY A 38 1.95 1.81 11.00
N ASP A 39 1.60 1.39 12.21
CA ASP A 39 2.45 1.58 13.40
C ASP A 39 3.55 0.49 13.50
N ASN A 40 3.41 -0.58 12.73
CA ASN A 40 4.40 -1.64 12.60
C ASN A 40 4.41 -2.22 11.17
N PRO A 41 5.48 -2.97 10.79
CA PRO A 41 5.59 -3.53 9.44
C PRO A 41 4.44 -4.44 9.03
N LYS A 42 3.82 -5.16 9.98
CA LYS A 42 2.69 -6.05 9.69
C LYS A 42 1.44 -5.24 9.33
N GLU A 43 1.08 -4.26 10.15
CA GLU A 43 -0.06 -3.37 9.86
C GLU A 43 0.10 -2.62 8.55
N LEU A 44 1.33 -2.15 8.27
CA LEU A 44 1.62 -1.51 6.99
C LEU A 44 1.37 -2.47 5.81
N ASN A 45 1.87 -3.70 5.89
CA ASN A 45 1.69 -4.69 4.84
C ASN A 45 0.20 -5.04 4.63
N ASP A 46 -0.54 -5.28 5.71
CA ASP A 46 -1.97 -5.57 5.65
C ASP A 46 -2.74 -4.39 5.01
N GLY A 47 -2.39 -3.15 5.37
CA GLY A 47 -2.95 -1.94 4.77
C GLY A 47 -2.61 -1.79 3.29
N VAL A 48 -1.39 -2.13 2.87
CA VAL A 48 -0.95 -2.07 1.47
C VAL A 48 -1.77 -3.04 0.62
N ILE A 49 -1.92 -4.28 1.07
CA ILE A 49 -2.71 -5.31 0.37
C ILE A 49 -4.16 -4.82 0.20
N ALA A 50 -4.81 -4.39 1.28
CA ALA A 50 -6.18 -3.91 1.24
C ALA A 50 -6.37 -2.69 0.32
N THR A 51 -5.41 -1.76 0.34
CA THR A 51 -5.46 -0.56 -0.52
C THR A 51 -5.32 -0.93 -2.01
N ILE A 52 -4.42 -1.86 -2.34
CA ILE A 52 -4.25 -2.35 -3.71
C ILE A 52 -5.50 -3.10 -4.17
N GLU A 53 -6.07 -3.97 -3.35
CA GLU A 53 -7.33 -4.67 -3.67
C GLU A 53 -8.44 -3.68 -4.02
N PHE A 54 -8.64 -2.68 -3.16
CA PHE A 54 -9.65 -1.65 -3.36
C PHE A 54 -9.43 -0.88 -4.68
N GLU A 55 -8.19 -0.48 -4.98
CA GLU A 55 -7.89 0.27 -6.20
C GLU A 55 -8.08 -0.59 -7.46
N LEU A 56 -7.69 -1.86 -7.43
CA LEU A 56 -7.93 -2.79 -8.54
C LEU A 56 -9.42 -3.02 -8.77
N GLU A 57 -10.23 -3.13 -7.72
CA GLU A 57 -11.68 -3.19 -7.85
C GLU A 57 -12.28 -1.90 -8.41
N ARG A 58 -11.77 -0.74 -7.99
CA ARG A 58 -12.20 0.57 -8.50
C ARG A 58 -11.92 0.70 -10.00
N LEU A 59 -10.74 0.28 -10.45
CA LEU A 59 -10.34 0.32 -11.86
C LEU A 59 -11.21 -0.62 -12.72
N LYS A 60 -11.51 -1.84 -12.24
CA LYS A 60 -12.40 -2.77 -12.94
C LYS A 60 -13.82 -2.26 -13.15
N LYS A 61 -14.29 -1.33 -12.30
CA LYS A 61 -15.62 -0.70 -12.41
C LYS A 61 -15.63 0.56 -13.29
N ALA A 62 -14.45 1.10 -13.58
CA ALA A 62 -14.29 2.31 -14.40
C ALA A 62 -14.13 1.99 -15.91
N ASP A 63 -13.80 0.75 -16.24
CA ASP A 63 -13.84 0.16 -17.58
C ASP A 63 -15.23 -0.42 -17.92
#